data_AF-A0A6H0V170-F1
#
_entry.id   AF-A0A6H0V170-F1
#
_cell.length_a   1.000
_cell.length_b   1.000
_cell.length_c   1.000
_cell.angle_alpha   90.00
_cell.angle_beta   90.00
_cell.angle_gamma   90.00
#
_symmetry.space_group_name_H-M   'P 1'
#
loop_
_entity.id
_entity.type
_entity.pdbx_description
1 polymer ?
#
loop_
_entity_poly.entity_id
_entity_poly.type
_entity_poly.pdbx_seq_one_letter_code
_entity_poly.pdbx_strand_id
1 'polypeptide(L)' 'MQNKKSLENLHRYSVLFEKYKNFLTQNQRQVFELYFYNDLSYAEVAEILATTRTNAYDTVKKAIAKLEKLDEKMTN' A
#
# COMPACT_ATOMS: atom_id res chain seq x y z
N MET A 1 8.60 15.57 7.28
CA MET A 1 7.49 14.72 6.81
C MET A 1 8.05 13.32 6.58
N GLN A 2 7.60 12.31 7.33
CA GLN A 2 8.25 11.00 7.36
C GLN A 2 8.14 10.29 6.00
N ASN A 3 9.27 10.18 5.31
CA ASN A 3 9.39 9.44 4.06
C ASN A 3 9.34 7.94 4.40
N LYS A 4 8.14 7.34 4.43
CA LYS A 4 7.95 5.91 4.72
C LYS A 4 8.45 4.99 3.60
N LYS A 5 8.94 5.55 2.49
CA LYS A 5 9.58 4.86 1.36
C LYS A 5 11.05 4.50 1.67
N SER A 6 11.33 4.01 2.87
CA SER A 6 12.64 3.39 3.13
C SER A 6 12.71 2.09 2.34
N LEU A 7 13.82 1.84 1.64
CA LEU A 7 14.04 0.62 0.83
C LEU A 7 13.70 -0.67 1.61
N GLU A 8 14.01 -0.69 2.90
CA GLU A 8 13.74 -1.81 3.81
C GLU A 8 12.23 -2.06 4.01
N ASN A 9 11.44 -1.00 4.13
CA ASN A 9 9.99 -1.09 4.22
C ASN A 9 9.36 -1.47 2.88
N LEU A 10 9.91 -0.98 1.77
CA LEU A 10 9.42 -1.31 0.43
C LEU A 10 9.52 -2.81 0.17
N HIS A 11 10.66 -3.43 0.50
CA HIS A 11 10.84 -4.87 0.34
C HIS A 11 9.89 -5.65 1.27
N ARG A 12 9.84 -5.29 2.57
CA ARG A 12 8.94 -5.94 3.55
C ARG A 12 7.48 -5.89 3.11
N TYR A 13 6.97 -4.73 2.72
CA TYR A 13 5.58 -4.58 2.31
C TYR A 13 5.30 -5.25 0.96
N SER A 14 6.26 -5.31 0.04
CA SER A 14 6.09 -6.03 -1.22
C SER A 14 5.90 -7.53 -0.98
N VAL A 15 6.70 -8.14 -0.10
CA VAL A 15 6.56 -9.56 0.27
C VAL A 15 5.19 -9.83 0.92
N LEU A 16 4.79 -8.99 1.88
CA LEU A 16 3.48 -9.10 2.51
C LEU A 16 2.35 -8.92 1.49
N PHE A 17 2.49 -7.98 0.56
CA PHE A 17 1.52 -7.74 -0.49
C PHE A 17 1.39 -8.96 -1.39
N GLU A 18 2.48 -9.57 -1.86
CA GLU A 18 2.38 -10.78 -2.69
C GLU A 18 1.64 -11.92 -1.99
N LYS A 19 1.86 -12.10 -0.69
CA LYS A 19 1.21 -13.12 0.13
C LYS A 19 -0.27 -12.82 0.38
N TYR A 20 -0.62 -11.56 0.65
CA TYR A 20 -1.94 -11.17 1.14
C TYR A 20 -2.76 -10.26 0.21
N LYS A 21 -2.29 -9.96 -1.01
CA LYS A 21 -2.98 -9.07 -1.98
C LYS A 21 -4.42 -9.51 -2.23
N ASN A 22 -4.69 -10.81 -2.21
CA ASN A 22 -6.03 -11.36 -2.42
C ASN A 22 -7.04 -11.01 -1.32
N PHE A 23 -6.56 -10.61 -0.13
CA PHE A 23 -7.38 -10.16 1.00
C PHE A 23 -7.59 -8.63 1.03
N LEU A 24 -6.90 -7.90 0.17
CA LEU A 24 -7.08 -6.46 -0.01
C LEU A 24 -8.23 -6.18 -0.97
N THR A 25 -8.91 -5.04 -0.77
CA THR A 25 -9.90 -4.58 -1.74
C THR A 25 -9.21 -4.15 -3.04
N GLN A 26 -9.96 -4.08 -4.14
CA GLN A 26 -9.41 -3.63 -5.43
C GLN A 26 -8.73 -2.26 -5.32
N ASN A 27 -9.39 -1.30 -4.66
CA ASN A 27 -8.81 0.04 -4.44
C ASN A 27 -7.51 -0.01 -3.62
N GLN A 28 -7.47 -0.81 -2.56
CA GLN A 28 -6.25 -0.99 -1.74
C GLN A 28 -5.10 -1.59 -2.55
N ARG A 29 -5.38 -2.58 -3.41
CA ARG A 29 -4.39 -3.15 -4.31
C ARG A 29 -3.87 -2.13 -5.30
N GLN A 30 -4.77 -1.48 -6.05
CA GLN A 30 -4.37 -0.51 -7.08
C GLN A 30 -3.52 0.61 -6.50
N VAL A 31 -3.95 1.20 -5.39
CA VAL A 31 -3.22 2.27 -4.70
C VAL A 31 -1.84 1.79 -4.23
N PHE A 32 -1.75 0.56 -3.71
CA PHE A 32 -0.47 -0.03 -3.31
C PHE A 32 0.45 -0.28 -4.51
N GLU A 33 -0.05 -0.89 -5.57
CA GLU A 33 0.74 -1.22 -6.77
C GLU A 33 1.26 0.04 -7.47
N LEU A 34 0.42 1.07 -7.60
CA LEU A 34 0.83 2.34 -8.17
C LEU A 34 1.92 3.02 -7.33
N TYR A 35 1.80 2.99 -6.00
CA TYR A 35 2.76 3.62 -5.10
C TYR A 35 4.09 2.84 -4.95
N PHE A 36 4.03 1.51 -4.81
CA PHE A 36 5.18 0.66 -4.51
C PHE A 36 5.83 0.06 -5.75
N TYR A 37 5.08 -0.33 -6.79
CA TYR A 37 5.64 -0.94 -8.00
C TYR A 37 5.87 0.05 -9.14
N ASN A 38 5.01 1.07 -9.27
CA ASN A 38 5.15 2.10 -10.31
C ASN A 38 5.90 3.35 -9.82
N ASP A 39 6.39 3.32 -8.58
CA ASP A 39 7.10 4.41 -7.90
C ASP A 39 6.33 5.75 -7.81
N LEU A 40 5.03 5.76 -8.09
CA LEU A 40 4.25 6.99 -8.18
C LEU A 40 4.05 7.67 -6.82
N SER A 41 3.95 9.00 -6.84
CA SER A 41 3.60 9.80 -5.67
C SER A 41 2.11 9.70 -5.34
N TYR A 42 1.72 9.96 -4.08
CA TYR A 42 0.31 9.98 -3.68
C TYR A 42 -0.57 10.94 -4.52
N ALA A 43 0.02 12.00 -5.08
CA ALA A 43 -0.67 12.92 -5.97
C ALA A 43 -0.96 12.28 -7.34
N GLU A 44 0.03 11.59 -7.91
CA GLU A 44 -0.09 10.89 -9.19
C GLU A 44 -1.07 9.71 -9.07
N VAL A 45 -0.98 8.93 -7.99
CA VAL A 45 -1.95 7.87 -7.68
C VAL A 45 -3.37 8.44 -7.56
N ALA A 46 -3.51 9.61 -6.93
CA ALA A 46 -4.79 10.26 -6.77
C ALA A 46 -5.40 10.71 -8.11
N GLU A 47 -4.57 11.25 -9.00
CA GLU A 47 -4.97 11.64 -10.35
C GLU A 47 -5.42 10.42 -11.17
N ILE A 48 -4.63 9.34 -11.18
CA ILE A 48 -4.92 8.10 -11.93
C ILE A 48 -6.20 7.44 -11.44
N LEU A 49 -6.43 7.41 -10.13
CA LEU A 49 -7.60 6.77 -9.53
C LEU A 49 -8.78 7.71 -9.35
N ALA A 50 -8.73 8.92 -9.93
CA ALA A 50 -9.77 9.94 -9.82
C ALA A 50 -10.24 10.16 -8.36
N THR A 51 -9.28 10.24 -7.44
CA THR A 51 -9.49 10.35 -6.00
C THR A 51 -8.69 11.55 -5.45
N THR A 52 -8.80 11.84 -4.15
CA THR A 52 -8.01 12.91 -3.54
C THR A 52 -6.67 12.39 -3.02
N ARG A 53 -5.63 13.23 -3.01
CA ARG A 53 -4.32 12.91 -2.43
C ARG A 53 -4.42 12.36 -1.01
N THR A 54 -5.31 12.94 -0.19
CA THR A 54 -5.58 12.49 1.18
C THR A 54 -6.17 11.09 1.19
N ASN A 55 -7.14 10.81 0.33
CA ASN A 55 -7.77 9.49 0.24
C ASN A 55 -6.81 8.43 -0.32
N ALA A 56 -5.94 8.77 -1.28
CA ALA A 56 -4.87 7.89 -1.76
C ALA A 56 -3.88 7.54 -0.64
N TYR A 57 -3.40 8.55 0.10
CA TYR A 57 -2.53 8.36 1.26
C TYR A 57 -3.16 7.46 2.33
N ASP A 58 -4.42 7.73 2.69
CA ASP A 58 -5.15 6.94 3.68
C ASP A 58 -5.36 5.50 3.20
N THR A 59 -5.65 5.31 1.91
CA THR A 59 -5.82 3.98 1.31
C THR A 59 -4.51 3.18 1.31
N VAL A 60 -3.36 3.78 0.96
CA VAL A 60 -2.05 3.12 1.07
C VAL A 60 -1.82 2.70 2.53
N LYS A 61 -2.03 3.62 3.48
CA LYS A 61 -1.81 3.36 4.90
C LYS A 61 -2.70 2.23 5.42
N LYS A 62 -3.97 2.19 5.01
CA LYS A 62 -4.91 1.12 5.34
C LYS A 62 -4.52 -0.21 4.71
N ALA A 63 -4.03 -0.21 3.47
CA ALA A 63 -3.54 -1.42 2.81
C ALA A 63 -2.36 -2.01 3.59
N ILE A 64 -1.36 -1.19 3.91
CA ILE A 64 -0.19 -1.59 4.72
C ILE A 64 -0.62 -2.14 6.09
N ALA A 65 -1.44 -1.41 6.83
CA ALA A 65 -1.90 -1.85 8.15
C ALA A 65 -2.69 -3.17 8.09
N LYS A 66 -3.43 -3.39 7.00
CA LYS A 66 -4.15 -4.65 6.78
C LYS A 66 -3.20 -5.80 6.46
N LEU A 67 -2.17 -5.57 5.66
CA LEU A 67 -1.11 -6.55 5.39
C LEU A 67 -0.38 -6.96 6.67
N GLU A 68 0.05 -6.00 7.49
CA GLU A 68 0.72 -6.27 8.78
C GLU A 68 -0.20 -7.07 9.71
N LYS A 69 -1.47 -6.66 9.84
CA LYS A 69 -2.44 -7.37 10.68
C LYS A 69 -2.74 -8.78 10.20
N LEU A 70 -2.73 -9.03 8.89
CA LEU A 70 -2.89 -10.37 8.33
C LEU A 70 -1.68 -11.24 8.64
N ASP A 71 -0.48 -10.66 8.58
CA ASP A 71 0.75 -11.35 8.92
C ASP A 71 0.81 -11.74 10.40
N GLU A 72 0.52 -10.80 11.29
CA GLU A 72 0.42 -11.05 12.73
C GLU A 72 -0.61 -12.14 13.03
N LYS A 73 -1.72 -12.18 12.29
CA LYS A 73 -2.76 -13.21 12.46
C LYS A 73 -2.39 -14.59 11.95
N MET A 74 -1.51 -14.71 10.95
CA MET A 74 -1.15 -16.02 10.37
C MET A 74 0.17 -16.57 10.91
N THR A 75 1.00 -15.72 11.50
CA THR A 75 2.27 -16.10 12.13
C THR A 75 2.11 -16.47 13.61
N ASN A 76 0.99 -16.13 14.24
CA ASN A 76 0.64 -16.46 15.63
C ASN A 76 -0.41 -17.55 15.73
#